data_AF-S3MR65-F1
#
_entry.id   AF-S3MR65-F1
#
_cell.length_a   1.000
_cell.length_b   1.000
_cell.length_c   1.000
_cell.angle_alpha   90.00
_cell.angle_beta   90.00
_cell.angle_gamma   90.00
#
_symmetry.space_group_name_H-M   'P 1'
#
loop_
_entity.id
_entity.type
_entity.pdbx_description
1 polymer ?
#
loop_
_entity_poly.entity_id
_entity_poly.type
_entity_poly.pdbx_seq_one_letter_code
_entity_poly.pdbx_strand_id
1 'polypeptide(L)'
;MEKSRYFIKQYAKDHKWLSELERILNHIDQQSNQCGDTLIECTKSFLEAVFKNIIIKLKPEMDEKTINCCDLGRLSKLAKGVMCEHSFIENVMPMSDIVQYFSTLNQWIRFLGEMRNNIGEISHGKILPKPYSIDIGLAKIISEITDRFAYILLLMLLEIDLSYTLPYKYEDYPGFNDYLDGQYELPNHLIYSRALFEQDYDAYSEGLDNFLDAQAIEIT
;
A
#
# COMPACT_ATOMS: atom_id res chain seq x y z
N MET A 1 11.58 4.52 -15.05
CA MET A 1 10.32 4.40 -14.27
C MET A 1 9.45 5.63 -14.46
N GLU A 2 9.02 5.89 -15.69
CA GLU A 2 8.31 7.11 -16.04
C GLU A 2 6.82 7.10 -15.63
N LYS A 3 6.17 5.93 -15.62
CA LYS A 3 4.72 5.86 -15.34
C LYS A 3 4.41 6.06 -13.87
N SER A 4 5.14 5.40 -12.96
CA SER A 4 4.97 5.65 -11.53
C SER A 4 5.26 7.12 -11.20
N ARG A 5 6.26 7.73 -11.85
CA ARG A 5 6.56 9.15 -11.68
C ARG A 5 5.45 10.06 -12.19
N TYR A 6 4.91 9.79 -13.38
CA TYR A 6 3.76 10.52 -13.92
C TYR A 6 2.58 10.44 -12.94
N PHE A 7 2.29 9.23 -12.44
CA PHE A 7 1.21 9.00 -11.48
C PHE A 7 1.44 9.77 -10.17
N ILE A 8 2.64 9.66 -9.58
CA ILE A 8 3.02 10.42 -8.38
C ILE A 8 2.80 11.92 -8.58
N LYS A 9 3.24 12.49 -9.71
CA LYS A 9 3.07 13.92 -9.99
C LYS A 9 1.61 14.37 -10.06
N GLN A 10 0.70 13.50 -10.53
CA GLN A 10 -0.71 13.83 -10.59
C GLN A 10 -1.36 13.88 -9.20
N TYR A 11 -0.99 12.95 -8.32
CA TYR A 11 -1.67 12.75 -7.03
C TYR A 11 -0.87 13.26 -5.81
N ALA A 12 0.38 13.72 -5.98
CA ALA A 12 1.24 14.15 -4.87
C ALA A 12 0.69 15.35 -4.08
N LYS A 13 -0.16 16.18 -4.70
CA LYS A 13 -0.81 17.31 -4.00
C LYS A 13 -1.76 16.83 -2.91
N ASP A 14 -2.49 15.76 -3.20
CA ASP A 14 -3.51 15.19 -2.32
C ASP A 14 -2.94 14.10 -1.42
N HIS A 15 -1.81 13.49 -1.82
CA HIS A 15 -1.16 12.39 -1.12
C HIS A 15 0.33 12.66 -0.87
N LYS A 16 0.64 13.39 0.21
CA LYS A 16 2.03 13.76 0.57
C LYS A 16 2.99 12.57 0.66
N TRP A 17 2.52 11.38 1.03
CA TRP A 17 3.35 10.18 1.15
C TRP A 17 3.97 9.72 -0.18
N LEU A 18 3.37 10.07 -1.32
CA LEU A 18 3.93 9.78 -2.65
C LEU A 18 5.28 10.48 -2.88
N SER A 19 5.59 11.56 -2.14
CA SER A 19 6.89 12.25 -2.22
C SER A 19 8.06 11.38 -1.73
N GLU A 20 7.84 10.45 -0.81
CA GLU A 20 8.90 9.52 -0.35
C GLU A 20 9.27 8.50 -1.44
N LEU A 21 8.30 8.09 -2.26
CA LEU A 21 8.55 7.25 -3.44
C LEU A 21 9.35 7.99 -4.51
N GLU A 22 9.13 9.31 -4.66
CA GLU A 22 9.90 10.13 -5.62
C GLU A 22 11.40 10.14 -5.30
N ARG A 23 11.78 10.12 -4.02
CA ARG A 23 13.19 10.02 -3.62
C ARG A 23 13.86 8.75 -4.14
N ILE A 24 13.16 7.61 -4.06
CA ILE A 24 13.67 6.32 -4.57
C ILE A 24 13.78 6.35 -6.10
N LEU A 25 12.77 6.92 -6.79
CA LEU A 25 12.80 7.08 -8.24
C LEU A 25 13.98 7.96 -8.71
N ASN A 26 14.31 9.01 -7.96
CA ASN A 26 15.49 9.83 -8.26
C ASN A 26 16.80 9.04 -8.15
N HIS A 27 16.89 8.13 -7.18
CA HIS A 27 18.05 7.25 -7.06
C HIS A 27 18.13 6.25 -8.22
N ILE A 28 16.98 5.69 -8.65
CA ILE A 28 16.90 4.82 -9.84
C ILE A 28 17.40 5.55 -11.09
N ASP A 29 17.00 6.81 -11.29
CA ASP A 29 17.43 7.59 -12.46
C ASP A 29 18.94 7.84 -12.46
N GLN A 30 19.54 8.10 -11.30
CA GLN A 30 20.99 8.25 -11.17
C GLN A 30 21.73 6.95 -11.52
N GLN A 31 21.20 5.80 -11.10
CA GLN A 31 21.81 4.49 -11.38
C GLN A 31 21.55 3.97 -12.79
N SER A 32 20.52 4.51 -13.46
CA SER A 32 20.07 4.05 -14.78
C SER A 32 21.15 4.08 -15.87
N ASN A 33 22.23 4.83 -15.69
CA ASN A 33 23.34 4.91 -16.64
C ASN A 33 24.68 4.45 -16.07
N GLN A 34 24.71 3.87 -14.86
CA GLN A 34 25.95 3.55 -14.14
C GLN A 34 26.22 2.05 -14.05
N CYS A 35 25.28 1.29 -13.48
CA CYS A 35 25.47 -0.13 -13.19
C CYS A 35 24.14 -0.87 -13.28
N GLY A 36 24.07 -1.91 -14.13
CA GLY A 36 22.87 -2.72 -14.29
C GLY A 36 22.49 -3.47 -13.02
N ASP A 37 23.49 -3.97 -12.28
CA ASP A 37 23.27 -4.72 -11.03
C ASP A 37 22.65 -3.82 -9.95
N THR A 38 23.21 -2.63 -9.74
CA THR A 38 22.65 -1.63 -8.82
C THR A 38 21.25 -1.20 -9.23
N LEU A 39 21.00 -1.02 -10.53
CA LEU A 39 19.67 -0.65 -11.04
C LEU A 39 18.60 -1.70 -10.69
N ILE A 40 18.94 -2.99 -10.72
CA ILE A 40 18.02 -4.06 -10.26
C ILE A 40 17.74 -3.97 -8.76
N GLU A 41 18.75 -3.72 -7.94
CA GLU A 41 18.56 -3.56 -6.49
C GLU A 41 17.69 -2.33 -6.15
N CYS A 42 17.91 -1.21 -6.84
CA CYS A 42 17.06 -0.04 -6.68
C CYS A 42 15.62 -0.31 -7.14
N THR A 43 15.44 -1.01 -8.26
CA THR A 43 14.13 -1.41 -8.79
C THR A 43 13.36 -2.30 -7.81
N LYS A 44 14.04 -3.28 -7.20
CA LYS A 44 13.49 -4.12 -6.14
C LYS A 44 13.08 -3.29 -4.92
N SER A 45 13.96 -2.38 -4.50
CA SER A 45 13.72 -1.50 -3.34
C SER A 45 12.51 -0.58 -3.55
N PHE A 46 12.28 -0.11 -4.79
CA PHE A 46 11.09 0.66 -5.12
C PHE A 46 9.80 -0.16 -4.97
N LEU A 47 9.78 -1.40 -5.48
CA LEU A 47 8.62 -2.27 -5.33
C LEU A 47 8.36 -2.62 -3.85
N GLU A 48 9.43 -2.82 -3.08
CA GLU A 48 9.35 -3.00 -1.62
C GLU A 48 8.68 -1.80 -0.94
N ALA A 49 9.12 -0.58 -1.28
CA ALA A 49 8.55 0.64 -0.74
C ALA A 49 7.06 0.79 -1.09
N VAL A 50 6.65 0.43 -2.31
CA VAL A 50 5.24 0.45 -2.73
C VAL A 50 4.41 -0.51 -1.86
N PHE A 51 4.84 -1.75 -1.66
CA PHE A 51 4.11 -2.69 -0.80
C PHE A 51 4.04 -2.24 0.66
N LYS A 52 5.14 -1.71 1.21
CA LYS A 52 5.15 -1.19 2.59
C LYS A 52 4.14 -0.06 2.76
N ASN A 53 4.06 0.85 1.79
CA ASN A 53 3.08 1.93 1.82
C ASN A 53 1.64 1.43 1.70
N ILE A 54 1.36 0.45 0.83
CA ILE A 54 0.04 -0.20 0.77
C ILE A 54 -0.36 -0.75 2.15
N ILE A 55 0.53 -1.52 2.78
CA ILE A 55 0.25 -2.17 4.06
C ILE A 55 -0.01 -1.13 5.15
N ILE A 56 0.89 -0.14 5.31
CA ILE A 56 0.76 0.89 6.34
C ILE A 56 -0.51 1.73 6.15
N LYS A 57 -0.94 1.95 4.90
CA LYS A 57 -2.12 2.76 4.59
C LYS A 57 -3.43 2.03 4.84
N LEU A 58 -3.49 0.76 4.45
CA LEU A 58 -4.71 -0.03 4.58
C LEU A 58 -4.82 -0.72 5.94
N LYS A 59 -3.71 -0.81 6.68
CA LYS A 59 -3.62 -1.49 7.97
C LYS A 59 -2.69 -0.76 8.95
N PRO A 60 -3.05 0.46 9.38
CA PRO A 60 -2.19 1.34 10.17
C PRO A 60 -1.81 0.79 11.56
N GLU A 61 -2.57 -0.17 12.09
CA GLU A 61 -2.31 -0.84 13.37
C GLU A 61 -1.18 -1.88 13.30
N MET A 62 -0.71 -2.23 12.09
CA MET A 62 0.45 -3.11 11.95
C MET A 62 1.76 -2.42 12.37
N ASP A 63 2.52 -3.09 13.23
CA ASP A 63 3.84 -2.62 13.66
C ASP A 63 4.83 -2.47 12.49
N GLU A 64 5.34 -1.25 12.29
CA GLU A 64 6.30 -0.92 11.25
C GLU A 64 7.59 -1.75 11.33
N LYS A 65 8.02 -2.15 12.54
CA LYS A 65 9.23 -2.99 12.68
C LYS A 65 9.01 -4.36 12.06
N THR A 66 7.83 -4.94 12.29
CA THR A 66 7.42 -6.21 11.69
C THR A 66 7.38 -6.12 10.16
N ILE A 67 6.82 -5.04 9.62
CA ILE A 67 6.77 -4.78 8.17
C ILE A 67 8.20 -4.67 7.60
N ASN A 68 9.10 -3.96 8.27
CA ASN A 68 10.47 -3.76 7.80
C ASN A 68 11.33 -5.03 7.79
N CYS A 69 11.00 -6.03 8.60
CA CYS A 69 11.69 -7.32 8.63
C CYS A 69 11.19 -8.31 7.56
N CYS A 70 10.13 -7.98 6.81
CA CYS A 70 9.59 -8.87 5.79
C CYS A 70 10.41 -8.82 4.50
N ASP A 71 10.64 -9.99 3.90
CA ASP A 71 11.14 -10.06 2.53
C ASP A 71 10.07 -9.60 1.51
N LEU A 72 10.51 -9.32 0.28
CA LEU A 72 9.65 -8.80 -0.78
C LEU A 72 8.46 -9.72 -1.13
N GLY A 73 8.64 -11.04 -1.03
CA GLY A 73 7.57 -12.00 -1.29
C GLY A 73 6.51 -11.99 -0.18
N ARG A 74 6.94 -11.89 1.09
CA ARG A 74 6.03 -11.73 2.22
C ARG A 74 5.28 -10.40 2.17
N LEU A 75 5.96 -9.31 1.82
CA LEU A 75 5.35 -8.00 1.62
C LEU A 75 4.29 -8.05 0.50
N SER A 76 4.58 -8.71 -0.62
CA SER A 76 3.60 -8.87 -1.71
C SER A 76 2.35 -9.61 -1.26
N LYS A 77 2.49 -10.68 -0.46
CA LYS A 77 1.35 -11.44 0.07
C LYS A 77 0.52 -10.62 1.06
N LEU A 78 1.17 -9.87 1.95
CA LEU A 78 0.49 -8.99 2.90
C LEU A 78 -0.26 -7.88 2.16
N ALA A 79 0.40 -7.19 1.23
CA ALA A 79 -0.21 -6.16 0.40
C ALA A 79 -1.43 -6.69 -0.38
N LYS A 80 -1.34 -7.90 -0.96
CA LYS A 80 -2.49 -8.56 -1.58
C LYS A 80 -3.64 -8.72 -0.59
N GLY A 81 -3.36 -9.27 0.60
CA GLY A 81 -4.37 -9.54 1.62
C GLY A 81 -5.15 -8.29 1.98
N VAL A 82 -4.43 -7.24 2.40
CA VAL A 82 -5.06 -5.98 2.82
C VAL A 82 -5.78 -5.28 1.66
N MET A 83 -5.26 -5.34 0.42
CA MET A 83 -5.96 -4.73 -0.71
C MET A 83 -7.28 -5.46 -1.01
N CYS A 84 -7.28 -6.79 -0.99
CA CYS A 84 -8.47 -7.59 -1.32
C CYS A 84 -9.58 -7.50 -0.26
N GLU A 85 -9.33 -6.88 0.89
CA GLU A 85 -10.34 -6.55 1.90
C GLU A 85 -11.23 -5.35 1.46
N HIS A 86 -10.82 -4.60 0.44
CA HIS A 86 -11.54 -3.42 -0.05
C HIS A 86 -12.19 -3.67 -1.41
N SER A 87 -13.52 -3.58 -1.49
CA SER A 87 -14.27 -3.82 -2.73
C SER A 87 -14.01 -2.80 -3.83
N PHE A 88 -13.63 -1.55 -3.50
CA PHE A 88 -13.38 -0.48 -4.46
C PHE A 88 -12.27 -0.79 -5.48
N ILE A 89 -11.35 -1.69 -5.16
CA ILE A 89 -10.30 -2.10 -6.11
C ILE A 89 -10.89 -2.77 -7.37
N GLU A 90 -12.12 -3.30 -7.29
CA GLU A 90 -12.82 -3.91 -8.43
C GLU A 90 -13.20 -2.88 -9.51
N ASN A 91 -13.17 -1.58 -9.18
CA ASN A 91 -13.30 -0.49 -10.16
C ASN A 91 -12.11 -0.45 -11.13
N VAL A 92 -10.93 -0.92 -10.72
CA VAL A 92 -9.74 -1.02 -11.59
C VAL A 92 -9.82 -2.26 -12.48
N MET A 93 -10.09 -3.42 -11.88
CA MET A 93 -10.24 -4.70 -12.57
C MET A 93 -10.95 -5.74 -11.69
N PRO A 94 -11.61 -6.78 -12.25
CA PRO A 94 -12.30 -7.80 -11.47
C PRO A 94 -11.40 -8.53 -10.45
N MET A 95 -11.94 -8.97 -9.30
CA MET A 95 -11.16 -9.64 -8.26
C MET A 95 -10.36 -10.87 -8.77
N SER A 96 -10.90 -11.62 -9.73
CA SER A 96 -10.17 -12.74 -10.35
C SER A 96 -8.88 -12.28 -11.04
N ASP A 97 -8.94 -11.12 -11.70
CA ASP A 97 -7.81 -10.53 -12.42
C ASP A 97 -6.82 -9.90 -11.44
N ILE A 98 -7.28 -9.34 -10.32
CA ILE A 98 -6.42 -8.86 -9.22
C ILE A 98 -5.63 -10.02 -8.62
N VAL A 99 -6.30 -11.13 -8.32
CA VAL A 99 -5.64 -12.35 -7.80
C VAL A 99 -4.60 -12.85 -8.80
N GLN A 100 -4.93 -12.87 -10.10
CA GLN A 100 -4.02 -13.27 -11.16
C GLN A 100 -2.85 -12.28 -11.36
N TYR A 101 -3.10 -10.99 -11.22
CA TYR A 101 -2.10 -9.93 -11.23
C TYR A 101 -1.07 -10.15 -10.13
N PHE A 102 -1.50 -10.36 -8.88
CA PHE A 102 -0.59 -10.64 -7.77
C PHE A 102 0.17 -11.97 -7.96
N SER A 103 -0.46 -12.98 -8.56
CA SER A 103 0.24 -14.24 -8.92
C SER A 103 1.39 -13.96 -9.90
N THR A 104 1.11 -13.19 -10.95
CA THR A 104 2.09 -12.80 -11.97
C THR A 104 3.21 -11.94 -11.39
N LEU A 105 2.86 -10.97 -10.55
CA LEU A 105 3.81 -10.12 -9.83
C LEU A 105 4.74 -10.93 -8.91
N ASN A 106 4.21 -11.96 -8.24
CA ASN A 106 5.03 -12.85 -7.42
C ASN A 106 6.03 -13.67 -8.25
N GLN A 107 5.66 -14.08 -9.46
CA GLN A 107 6.60 -14.72 -10.39
C GLN A 107 7.71 -13.75 -10.81
N TRP A 108 7.34 -12.49 -11.09
CA TRP A 108 8.31 -11.43 -11.40
C TRP A 108 9.27 -11.15 -10.23
N ILE A 109 8.77 -11.06 -9.00
CA ILE A 109 9.58 -10.89 -7.79
C ILE A 109 10.59 -12.03 -7.61
N ARG A 110 10.15 -13.28 -7.85
CA ARG A 110 11.05 -14.44 -7.81
C ARG A 110 12.15 -14.35 -8.86
N PHE A 111 11.79 -14.00 -10.09
CA PHE A 111 12.75 -13.76 -11.17
C PHE A 111 13.81 -12.70 -10.79
N LEU A 112 13.38 -11.56 -10.23
CA LEU A 112 14.30 -10.52 -9.75
C LEU A 112 15.24 -11.04 -8.65
N GLY A 113 14.70 -11.82 -7.70
CA GLY A 113 15.46 -12.41 -6.61
C GLY A 113 16.50 -13.44 -7.08
N GLU A 114 16.12 -14.32 -8.00
CA GLU A 114 17.01 -15.32 -8.60
C GLU A 114 18.12 -14.66 -9.41
N MET A 115 17.78 -13.70 -10.25
CA MET A 115 18.75 -12.92 -11.02
C MET A 115 19.78 -12.25 -10.10
N ARG A 116 19.32 -11.55 -9.06
CA ARG A 116 20.20 -10.96 -8.03
C ARG A 116 21.12 -12.01 -7.41
N ASN A 117 20.57 -13.14 -6.99
CA ASN A 117 21.33 -14.19 -6.31
C ASN A 117 22.40 -14.79 -7.24
N ASN A 118 22.10 -14.96 -8.53
CA ASN A 118 23.03 -15.47 -9.54
C ASN A 118 24.20 -14.52 -9.82
N ILE A 119 23.95 -13.20 -9.76
CA ILE A 119 24.96 -12.14 -9.90
C ILE A 119 25.86 -12.08 -8.67
N GLY A 120 25.32 -12.45 -7.50
CA GLY A 120 26.04 -12.62 -6.27
C GLY A 120 26.55 -11.30 -5.70
N GLU A 121 25.82 -10.19 -5.80
CA GLU A 121 26.37 -8.88 -5.41
C GLU A 121 26.46 -8.60 -3.91
N ILE A 122 25.48 -9.03 -3.09
CA ILE A 122 25.26 -8.41 -1.75
C ILE A 122 24.95 -9.42 -0.63
N SER A 123 25.46 -10.66 -0.64
CA SER A 123 25.25 -11.56 0.52
C SER A 123 26.41 -12.54 0.72
N HIS A 124 27.06 -12.44 1.89
CA HIS A 124 27.92 -13.44 2.53
C HIS A 124 29.14 -13.94 1.72
N GLY A 125 30.30 -13.26 1.86
CA GLY A 125 31.63 -13.81 1.55
C GLY A 125 31.79 -14.44 0.16
N LYS A 126 32.20 -13.66 -0.85
CA LYS A 126 32.23 -14.14 -2.23
C LYS A 126 33.46 -14.98 -2.57
N ILE A 127 33.23 -15.96 -3.44
CA ILE A 127 34.24 -16.53 -4.33
C ILE A 127 34.35 -15.59 -5.54
N LEU A 128 35.56 -15.09 -5.80
CA LEU A 128 35.90 -14.33 -7.00
C LEU A 128 36.50 -15.26 -8.06
N PRO A 129 36.28 -15.02 -9.36
CA PRO A 129 35.57 -13.87 -9.97
C PRO A 129 34.04 -14.05 -10.07
N LYS A 130 33.33 -12.94 -10.31
CA LYS A 130 31.88 -12.90 -10.54
C LYS A 130 31.50 -13.65 -11.84
N PRO A 131 30.39 -14.41 -11.88
CA PRO A 131 30.02 -15.18 -13.06
C PRO A 131 29.59 -14.31 -14.26
N TYR A 132 28.83 -13.22 -14.02
CA TYR A 132 28.45 -12.22 -15.01
C TYR A 132 27.95 -10.93 -14.34
N SER A 133 27.82 -9.84 -15.09
CA SER A 133 27.13 -8.60 -14.67
C SER A 133 25.95 -8.34 -15.59
N ILE A 134 24.89 -7.70 -15.09
CA ILE A 134 23.74 -7.33 -15.92
C ILE A 134 24.11 -6.17 -16.84
N ASP A 135 23.83 -6.35 -18.14
CA ASP A 135 23.86 -5.26 -19.10
C ASP A 135 22.87 -4.14 -18.74
N ILE A 136 23.32 -2.89 -18.86
CA ILE A 136 22.50 -1.74 -18.46
C ILE A 136 21.22 -1.60 -19.31
N GLY A 137 21.25 -2.00 -20.58
CA GLY A 137 20.08 -2.01 -21.46
C GLY A 137 19.03 -3.01 -20.97
N LEU A 138 19.47 -4.22 -20.63
CA LEU A 138 18.59 -5.23 -20.01
C LEU A 138 18.03 -4.76 -18.66
N ALA A 139 18.87 -4.17 -17.81
CA ALA A 139 18.43 -3.65 -16.51
C ALA A 139 17.37 -2.55 -16.64
N LYS A 140 17.48 -1.67 -17.65
CA LYS A 140 16.45 -0.65 -17.96
C LYS A 140 15.12 -1.28 -18.35
N ILE A 141 15.13 -2.32 -19.19
CA ILE A 141 13.89 -3.04 -19.59
C ILE A 141 13.22 -3.64 -18.35
N ILE A 142 13.99 -4.31 -17.49
CA ILE A 142 13.48 -4.89 -16.24
C ILE A 142 12.90 -3.81 -15.31
N SER A 143 13.58 -2.65 -15.23
CA SER A 143 13.09 -1.50 -14.46
C SER A 143 11.76 -0.98 -15.00
N GLU A 144 11.59 -0.86 -16.32
CA GLU A 144 10.34 -0.43 -16.94
C GLU A 144 9.20 -1.45 -16.77
N ILE A 145 9.48 -2.75 -16.82
CA ILE A 145 8.46 -3.77 -16.52
C ILE A 145 7.99 -3.64 -15.07
N THR A 146 8.95 -3.48 -14.14
CA THR A 146 8.63 -3.29 -12.72
C THR A 146 7.85 -2.00 -12.47
N ASP A 147 8.14 -0.94 -13.23
CA ASP A 147 7.38 0.32 -13.20
C ASP A 147 5.90 0.10 -13.59
N ARG A 148 5.62 -0.74 -14.58
CA ARG A 148 4.22 -1.07 -14.97
C ARG A 148 3.49 -1.85 -13.89
N PHE A 149 4.17 -2.77 -13.21
CA PHE A 149 3.60 -3.44 -12.04
C PHE A 149 3.29 -2.44 -10.93
N ALA A 150 4.28 -1.65 -10.51
CA ALA A 150 4.11 -0.66 -9.45
C ALA A 150 3.00 0.36 -9.76
N TYR A 151 2.90 0.81 -11.01
CA TYR A 151 1.82 1.70 -11.45
C TYR A 151 0.42 1.11 -11.18
N ILE A 152 0.19 -0.16 -11.50
CA ILE A 152 -1.11 -0.82 -11.26
C ILE A 152 -1.41 -0.92 -9.75
N LEU A 153 -0.41 -1.22 -8.93
CA LEU A 153 -0.56 -1.22 -7.47
C LEU A 153 -0.99 0.14 -6.93
N LEU A 154 -0.34 1.21 -7.41
CA LEU A 154 -0.67 2.58 -7.01
C LEU A 154 -2.06 2.97 -7.50
N LEU A 155 -2.45 2.56 -8.70
CA LEU A 155 -3.79 2.79 -9.22
C LEU A 155 -4.87 2.15 -8.33
N MET A 156 -4.71 0.87 -8.00
CA MET A 156 -5.64 0.18 -7.10
C MET A 156 -5.67 0.80 -5.70
N LEU A 157 -4.53 1.23 -5.15
CA LEU A 157 -4.50 1.86 -3.84
C LEU A 157 -5.25 3.20 -3.80
N LEU A 158 -5.22 3.98 -4.88
CA LEU A 158 -5.89 5.28 -4.93
C LEU A 158 -7.40 5.18 -5.20
N GLU A 159 -7.89 4.07 -5.76
CA GLU A 159 -9.34 3.82 -5.83
C GLU A 159 -9.94 3.49 -4.46
N ILE A 160 -9.12 3.07 -3.50
CA ILE A 160 -9.57 2.81 -2.14
C ILE A 160 -9.75 4.16 -1.45
N ASP A 161 -11.00 4.48 -1.09
CA ASP A 161 -11.29 5.68 -0.31
C ASP A 161 -10.77 5.53 1.12
N LEU A 162 -9.57 6.04 1.41
CA LEU A 162 -8.98 5.96 2.74
C LEU A 162 -9.71 6.82 3.81
N SER A 163 -10.81 7.50 3.48
CA SER A 163 -11.59 8.29 4.45
C SER A 163 -12.04 7.45 5.66
N TYR A 164 -12.43 6.18 5.46
CA TYR A 164 -12.79 5.26 6.55
C TYR A 164 -11.59 4.82 7.40
N THR A 165 -10.35 4.94 6.89
CA THR A 165 -9.13 4.67 7.68
C THR A 165 -8.72 5.86 8.54
N LEU A 166 -9.29 7.04 8.29
CA LEU A 166 -9.10 8.19 9.16
C LEU A 166 -10.00 7.99 10.38
N PRO A 167 -9.45 8.08 11.60
CA PRO A 167 -10.29 7.99 12.78
C PRO A 167 -11.33 9.13 12.73
N TYR A 168 -12.61 8.75 12.72
CA TYR A 168 -13.73 9.63 12.99
C TYR A 168 -13.44 10.53 14.19
N LYS A 169 -13.74 11.82 14.05
CA LYS A 169 -13.75 12.73 15.19
C LYS A 169 -15.16 12.75 15.75
N TYR A 170 -15.27 12.49 17.04
CA TYR A 170 -16.55 12.47 17.73
C TYR A 170 -17.39 13.73 17.48
N GLU A 171 -16.74 14.89 17.42
CA GLU A 171 -17.39 16.20 17.27
C GLU A 171 -18.01 16.43 15.88
N ASP A 172 -17.59 15.68 14.86
CA ASP A 172 -18.06 15.85 13.49
C ASP A 172 -19.44 15.17 13.26
N TYR A 173 -19.90 14.33 14.19
CA TYR A 173 -21.11 13.50 14.03
C TYR A 173 -22.14 13.66 15.16
N PRO A 174 -22.60 14.89 15.48
CA PRO A 174 -23.54 15.11 16.57
C PRO A 174 -24.87 14.37 16.38
N GLY A 175 -25.36 14.24 15.14
CA GLY A 175 -26.63 13.54 14.86
C GLY A 175 -26.59 12.04 15.18
N PHE A 176 -25.46 11.38 14.95
CA PHE A 176 -25.28 9.98 15.34
C PHE A 176 -25.09 9.83 16.86
N ASN A 177 -24.34 10.75 17.47
CA ASN A 177 -24.15 10.77 18.93
C ASN A 177 -25.49 10.91 19.67
N ASP A 178 -26.31 11.88 19.26
CA ASP A 178 -27.65 12.11 19.82
C ASP A 178 -28.56 10.88 19.62
N TYR A 179 -28.45 10.21 18.46
CA TYR A 179 -29.17 8.96 18.21
C TYR A 179 -28.77 7.87 19.21
N LEU A 180 -27.47 7.62 19.38
CA LEU A 180 -26.96 6.62 20.33
C LEU A 180 -27.36 6.94 21.77
N ASP A 181 -27.21 8.20 22.19
CA ASP A 181 -27.56 8.62 23.55
C ASP A 181 -29.06 8.59 23.82
N GLY A 182 -29.89 8.79 22.79
CA GLY A 182 -31.34 8.63 22.87
C GLY A 182 -31.79 7.17 22.95
N GLN A 183 -31.01 6.22 22.41
CA GLN A 183 -31.30 4.78 22.51
C GLN A 183 -30.78 4.16 23.80
N TYR A 184 -29.66 4.67 24.33
CA TYR A 184 -28.96 4.09 25.47
C TYR A 184 -28.69 5.14 26.55
N GLU A 185 -29.59 5.23 27.53
CA GLU A 185 -29.41 6.09 28.69
C GLU A 185 -28.48 5.42 29.72
N LEU A 186 -27.39 6.11 30.11
CA LEU A 186 -26.48 5.65 31.17
C LEU A 186 -26.71 6.39 32.49
N PRO A 187 -26.46 5.73 33.64
CA PRO A 187 -26.58 6.38 34.95
C PRO A 187 -25.52 7.47 35.16
N ASN A 188 -25.78 8.37 36.12
CA ASN A 188 -24.83 9.36 36.62
C ASN A 188 -24.28 10.35 35.57
N HIS A 189 -25.11 10.77 34.60
CA HIS A 189 -24.73 11.73 33.56
C HIS A 189 -23.63 11.24 32.59
N LEU A 190 -23.42 9.93 32.50
CA LEU A 190 -22.57 9.36 31.47
C LEU A 190 -23.27 9.46 30.11
N ILE A 191 -22.49 9.83 29.09
CA ILE A 191 -22.93 9.93 27.70
C ILE A 191 -22.49 8.64 27.01
N TYR A 192 -23.44 7.86 26.51
CA TYR A 192 -23.18 6.53 25.97
C TYR A 192 -22.33 6.61 24.70
N SER A 193 -22.69 7.50 23.77
CA SER A 193 -21.97 7.72 22.53
C SER A 193 -20.49 8.08 22.78
N ARG A 194 -20.22 8.95 23.77
CA ARG A 194 -18.87 9.34 24.16
C ARG A 194 -18.10 8.19 24.81
N ALA A 195 -18.75 7.42 25.69
CA ALA A 195 -18.14 6.26 26.33
C ALA A 195 -17.79 5.19 25.29
N LEU A 196 -18.68 4.93 24.33
CA LEU A 196 -18.46 4.00 23.24
C LEU A 196 -17.28 4.46 22.37
N PHE A 197 -17.25 5.74 21.96
CA PHE A 197 -16.14 6.30 21.19
C PHE A 197 -14.78 6.15 21.87
N GLU A 198 -14.71 6.40 23.19
CA GLU A 198 -13.45 6.40 23.95
C GLU A 198 -12.99 4.99 24.38
N GLN A 199 -13.92 4.05 24.56
CA GLN A 199 -13.61 2.73 25.13
C GLN A 199 -13.69 1.59 24.11
N ASP A 200 -14.52 1.72 23.08
CA ASP A 200 -14.73 0.73 22.02
C ASP A 200 -14.96 1.43 20.68
N TYR A 201 -13.87 2.05 20.19
CA TYR A 201 -13.88 2.83 18.96
C TYR A 201 -14.34 2.03 17.74
N ASP A 202 -13.97 0.74 17.67
CA ASP A 202 -14.34 -0.13 16.55
C ASP A 202 -15.87 -0.27 16.48
N ALA A 203 -16.53 -0.57 17.61
CA ALA A 203 -17.98 -0.63 17.68
C ALA A 203 -18.66 0.72 17.39
N TYR A 204 -18.06 1.84 17.83
CA TYR A 204 -18.56 3.17 17.47
C TYR A 204 -18.49 3.42 15.96
N SER A 205 -17.34 3.11 15.33
CA SER A 205 -17.11 3.33 13.91
C SER A 205 -18.05 2.49 13.04
N GLU A 206 -18.23 1.21 13.36
CA GLU A 206 -19.18 0.32 12.68
C GLU A 206 -20.63 0.84 12.83
N GLY A 207 -21.00 1.32 14.03
CA GLY A 207 -22.31 1.91 14.26
C GLY A 207 -22.55 3.18 13.43
N LEU A 208 -21.52 4.03 13.30
CA LEU A 208 -21.59 5.26 12.52
C LEU A 208 -21.71 4.97 11.02
N ASP A 209 -20.93 4.02 10.49
CA ASP A 209 -21.02 3.60 9.08
C ASP A 209 -22.45 3.14 8.72
N ASN A 210 -23.02 2.27 9.55
CA ASN A 210 -24.40 1.80 9.37
C ASN A 210 -25.43 2.94 9.40
N PHE A 211 -25.22 3.93 10.26
CA PHE A 211 -26.10 5.10 10.37
C PHE A 211 -26.03 6.00 9.13
N LEU A 212 -24.82 6.23 8.60
CA LEU A 212 -24.60 7.01 7.39
C LEU A 212 -25.18 6.31 6.15
N ASP A 213 -25.00 4.99 6.04
CA ASP A 213 -25.56 4.17 4.96
C ASP A 213 -27.10 4.20 4.98
N ALA A 214 -27.71 4.10 6.15
CA ALA A 214 -29.17 4.19 6.30
C ALA A 214 -29.71 5.56 5.83
N GLN A 215 -29.00 6.66 6.14
CA GLN A 215 -29.38 8.00 5.69
C GLN A 215 -29.20 8.18 4.18
N ALA A 216 -28.18 7.58 3.57
CA ALA A 216 -27.96 7.65 2.12
C ALA A 216 -29.09 6.96 1.34
N ILE A 217 -29.65 5.87 1.88
CA ILE A 217 -30.77 5.13 1.27
C ILE A 217 -32.08 5.93 1.34
N GLU A 218 -32.30 6.74 2.38
CA GLU A 218 -33.54 7.56 2.50
C GLU A 218 -33.59 8.76 1.53
N ILE A 219 -32.46 9.14 0.92
CA ILE A 219 -32.35 10.29 0.01
C ILE A 219 -32.50 9.87 -1.48
N THR A 220 -32.61 8.57 -1.78
CA THR A 220 -32.74 8.02 -3.14
C THR A 220 -34.17 7.56 -3.44
#